data_AF-A0A7Y5E2S8-F1
#
_entry.id   AF-A0A7Y5E2S8-F1
#
_cell.length_a   1.000
_cell.length_b   1.000
_cell.length_c   1.000
_cell.angle_alpha   90.00
_cell.angle_beta   90.00
_cell.angle_gamma   90.00
#
_symmetry.space_group_name_H-M   'P 1'
#
loop_
_entity.id
_entity.type
_entity.pdbx_description
1 polymer ?
#
loop_
_entity_poly.entity_id
_entity_poly.type
_entity_poly.pdbx_seq_one_letter_code
_entity_poly.pdbx_strand_id
1 'polypeptide(L)'
;MRGRPYALLLLIALGSACGPAAANRPLPAYAGKITTLFDDTIEPSAVGMDLDKSYDPATDPQFRERTRDADAVLRVRILTVTARTSEAHSVYQLSMSAVGDEMVGKYPPKSPFNVRIDEKSVSIGLVKNLESGLVGKTFVIFVKEFVLADGDKELHFHLAPDSKAVIHAVSDSLALDEVKK
;
A
#
# COMPACT_ATOMS: atom_id res chain seq x y z
N MET A 1 -0.80 -11.31 -68.24
CA MET A 1 -1.75 -11.21 -67.11
C MET A 1 -1.78 -12.53 -66.36
N ARG A 2 -1.24 -12.58 -65.13
CA ARG A 2 -1.52 -13.59 -64.08
C ARG A 2 -0.89 -13.05 -62.79
N GLY A 3 -1.74 -12.73 -61.82
CA GLY A 3 -1.42 -11.97 -60.62
C GLY A 3 -0.69 -12.79 -59.55
N ARG A 4 0.21 -12.13 -58.82
CA ARG A 4 0.82 -12.62 -57.59
C ARG A 4 -0.01 -12.11 -56.40
N PRO A 5 -0.47 -12.96 -55.47
CA PRO A 5 -1.04 -12.48 -54.22
C PRO A 5 0.09 -12.13 -53.24
N TYR A 6 0.19 -10.86 -52.86
CA TYR A 6 1.02 -10.42 -51.73
C TYR A 6 0.36 -10.87 -50.43
N ALA A 7 1.05 -11.74 -49.68
CA ALA A 7 0.70 -12.06 -48.30
C ALA A 7 1.15 -10.90 -47.40
N LEU A 8 0.19 -10.12 -46.90
CA LEU A 8 0.42 -9.08 -45.92
C LEU A 8 0.25 -9.68 -44.52
N LEU A 9 1.37 -9.95 -43.84
CA LEU A 9 1.39 -10.34 -42.43
C LEU A 9 1.27 -9.06 -41.58
N LEU A 10 0.08 -8.80 -41.04
CA LEU A 10 -0.15 -7.76 -40.05
C LEU A 10 0.15 -8.32 -38.66
N LEU A 11 1.32 -8.02 -38.12
CA LEU A 11 1.66 -8.24 -36.71
C LEU A 11 1.15 -7.04 -35.90
N ILE A 12 -0.06 -7.16 -35.34
CA ILE A 12 -0.56 -6.21 -34.34
C ILE A 12 -0.01 -6.65 -32.98
N ALA A 13 1.11 -6.06 -32.58
CA ALA A 13 1.59 -6.15 -31.20
C ALA A 13 0.72 -5.23 -30.31
N LEU A 14 -0.31 -5.78 -29.69
CA LEU A 14 -1.02 -5.14 -28.58
C LEU A 14 -0.13 -5.19 -27.33
N GLY A 15 0.83 -4.28 -27.25
CA GLY A 15 1.48 -3.94 -25.99
C GLY A 15 0.49 -3.20 -25.10
N SER A 16 -0.20 -3.92 -24.21
CA SER A 16 -0.91 -3.32 -23.08
C SER A 16 0.11 -2.78 -22.09
N ALA A 17 0.69 -1.61 -22.39
CA ALA A 17 1.44 -0.82 -21.44
C ALA A 17 0.43 -0.01 -20.61
N CYS A 18 -0.19 -0.65 -19.62
CA CYS A 18 -0.84 0.07 -18.53
C CYS A 18 0.27 0.55 -17.58
N GLY A 19 0.99 1.61 -17.97
CA GLY A 19 1.85 2.34 -17.06
C GLY A 19 0.97 3.18 -16.11
N PRO A 20 1.30 3.30 -14.82
CA PRO A 20 0.58 4.20 -13.93
C PRO A 20 0.68 5.63 -14.47
N ALA A 21 -0.45 6.34 -14.51
CA ALA A 21 -0.50 7.74 -14.92
C ALA A 21 0.58 8.56 -14.19
N ALA A 22 1.26 9.48 -14.89
CA ALA A 22 2.25 10.38 -14.29
C ALA A 22 1.70 11.05 -13.03
N ALA A 23 2.51 11.15 -11.98
CA ALA A 23 2.04 11.76 -10.74
C ALA A 23 1.94 13.25 -11.00
N ASN A 24 0.83 13.87 -10.59
CA ASN A 24 0.67 15.31 -10.66
C ASN A 24 1.52 16.05 -9.59
N ARG A 25 2.47 15.36 -8.95
CA ARG A 25 3.43 15.91 -8.00
C ARG A 25 4.79 15.21 -8.12
N PRO A 26 5.88 15.85 -7.69
CA PRO A 26 7.15 15.16 -7.47
C PRO A 26 6.99 14.04 -6.43
N LEU A 27 7.50 12.85 -6.75
CA LEU A 27 7.52 11.70 -5.83
C LEU A 27 8.92 11.52 -5.25
N PRO A 28 9.04 11.16 -3.96
CA PRO A 28 10.34 10.84 -3.38
C PRO A 28 10.83 9.47 -3.85
N ALA A 29 12.15 9.30 -3.88
CA ALA A 29 12.75 7.97 -3.98
C ALA A 29 12.53 7.20 -2.66
N TYR A 30 12.34 5.89 -2.75
CA TYR A 30 12.21 5.03 -1.57
C TYR A 30 13.60 4.74 -0.95
N ALA A 31 14.08 5.66 -0.11
CA ALA A 31 15.40 5.56 0.52
C ALA A 31 15.51 6.33 1.85
N GLY A 32 16.41 5.90 2.73
CA GLY A 32 16.71 6.58 4.00
C GLY A 32 15.60 6.42 5.03
N LYS A 33 15.32 7.47 5.81
CA LYS A 33 14.37 7.39 6.94
C LYS A 33 12.94 7.02 6.52
N ILE A 34 12.52 7.43 5.32
CA ILE A 34 11.14 7.24 4.85
C ILE A 34 10.76 5.75 4.72
N THR A 35 11.74 4.87 4.49
CA THR A 35 11.52 3.41 4.40
C THR A 35 11.18 2.78 5.74
N THR A 36 11.47 3.47 6.85
CA THR A 36 11.07 3.02 8.19
C THR A 36 9.67 3.47 8.56
N LEU A 37 9.14 4.49 7.88
CA LEU A 37 7.77 4.98 8.10
C LEU A 37 6.76 4.20 7.26
N PHE A 38 7.15 3.78 6.05
CA PHE A 38 6.35 3.02 5.11
C PHE A 38 7.10 1.73 4.79
N ASP A 39 7.07 0.81 5.74
CA ASP A 39 7.94 -0.38 5.83
C ASP A 39 7.29 -1.66 5.30
N ASP A 40 6.10 -1.54 4.71
CA ASP A 40 5.24 -2.62 4.26
C ASP A 40 4.83 -3.56 5.41
N THR A 41 4.77 -3.02 6.63
CA THR A 41 4.39 -3.77 7.84
C THR A 41 2.87 -3.86 8.00
N ILE A 42 2.41 -5.03 8.46
CA ILE A 42 1.07 -5.27 8.97
C ILE A 42 1.20 -5.55 10.46
N GLU A 43 0.58 -4.70 11.28
CA GLU A 43 0.59 -4.87 12.74
C GLU A 43 -0.01 -6.23 13.13
N PRO A 44 0.73 -7.11 13.85
CA PRO A 44 0.25 -8.44 14.23
C PRO A 44 -1.08 -8.44 14.99
N SER A 45 -1.31 -7.44 15.84
CA SER A 45 -2.57 -7.27 16.57
C SER A 45 -3.77 -7.02 15.65
N ALA A 46 -3.56 -6.45 14.45
CA ALA A 46 -4.63 -6.20 13.47
C ALA A 46 -5.20 -7.51 12.89
N VAL A 47 -4.42 -8.59 12.95
CA VAL A 47 -4.83 -9.92 12.47
C VAL A 47 -5.10 -10.91 13.61
N GLY A 48 -5.03 -10.46 14.87
CA GLY A 48 -5.34 -11.27 16.04
C GLY A 48 -4.22 -12.21 16.49
N MET A 49 -2.96 -11.95 16.09
CA MET A 49 -1.81 -12.74 16.57
C MET A 49 -1.33 -12.33 17.97
N ASP A 50 -1.72 -11.15 18.44
CA ASP A 50 -1.42 -10.63 19.78
C ASP A 50 -2.72 -10.45 20.57
N LEU A 51 -3.31 -11.57 21.03
CA LEU A 51 -4.60 -11.55 21.75
C LEU A 51 -4.55 -10.78 23.07
N ASP A 52 -3.37 -10.72 23.69
CA ASP A 52 -3.15 -10.04 24.98
C ASP A 52 -2.55 -8.62 24.82
N LYS A 53 -2.24 -8.19 23.59
CA LYS A 53 -1.64 -6.88 23.30
C LYS A 53 -2.39 -6.18 22.17
N SER A 54 -3.12 -5.13 22.52
CA SER A 54 -3.62 -4.18 21.54
C SER A 54 -2.50 -3.22 21.12
N TYR A 55 -2.39 -2.93 19.82
CA TYR A 55 -1.54 -1.84 19.34
C TYR A 55 -1.99 -0.50 19.95
N ASP A 56 -1.05 0.23 20.55
CA ASP A 56 -1.26 1.56 21.11
C ASP A 56 -0.46 2.59 20.30
N PRO A 57 -1.12 3.45 19.51
CA PRO A 57 -0.50 4.54 18.76
C PRO A 57 0.39 5.46 19.60
N ALA A 58 0.10 5.63 20.90
CA ALA A 58 0.88 6.50 21.78
C ALA A 58 2.29 5.95 22.05
N THR A 59 2.48 4.63 21.89
CA THR A 59 3.77 3.95 22.08
C THR A 59 4.54 3.75 20.79
N ASP A 60 3.93 3.99 19.63
CA ASP A 60 4.62 3.95 18.33
C ASP A 60 5.30 5.31 18.08
N PRO A 61 6.64 5.39 18.18
CA PRO A 61 7.38 6.65 18.02
C PRO A 61 7.30 7.22 16.61
N GLN A 62 6.94 6.41 15.62
CA GLN A 62 6.83 6.78 14.22
C GLN A 62 5.42 7.21 13.84
N PHE A 63 4.40 6.93 14.66
CA PHE A 63 2.98 7.13 14.31
C PHE A 63 2.68 8.54 13.81
N ARG A 64 3.11 9.56 14.57
CA ARG A 64 2.85 10.97 14.23
C ARG A 64 3.54 11.38 12.93
N GLU A 65 4.81 10.98 12.77
CA GLU A 65 5.58 11.30 11.56
C GLU A 65 5.00 10.59 10.34
N ARG A 66 4.62 9.31 10.50
CA ARG A 66 3.95 8.52 9.47
C ARG A 66 2.63 9.14 9.06
N THR A 67 1.82 9.60 10.01
CA THR A 67 0.54 10.29 9.74
C THR A 67 0.75 11.55 8.92
N ARG A 68 1.75 12.36 9.27
CA ARG A 68 2.03 13.64 8.60
C ARG A 68 2.62 13.46 7.20
N ASP A 69 3.51 12.48 7.04
CA ASP A 69 4.28 12.31 5.80
C ASP A 69 3.57 11.40 4.79
N ALA A 70 2.49 10.73 5.18
CA ALA A 70 1.66 9.91 4.30
C ALA A 70 1.00 10.74 3.20
N ASP A 71 0.84 10.14 2.03
CA ASP A 71 0.06 10.74 0.95
C ASP A 71 -1.44 10.66 1.25
N ALA A 72 -1.83 9.57 1.94
CA ALA A 72 -3.11 9.45 2.61
C ALA A 72 -3.07 8.48 3.79
N VAL A 73 -4.01 8.70 4.72
CA VAL A 73 -4.38 7.75 5.76
C VAL A 73 -5.84 7.39 5.57
N LEU A 74 -6.11 6.11 5.33
CA LEU A 74 -7.44 5.61 4.93
C LEU A 74 -7.87 4.46 5.84
N ARG A 75 -9.18 4.31 6.05
CA ARG A 75 -9.72 3.00 6.42
C ARG A 75 -9.85 2.17 5.15
N VAL A 76 -9.36 0.94 5.17
CA VAL A 76 -9.38 0.04 4.01
C VAL A 76 -9.91 -1.33 4.38
N ARG A 77 -10.51 -2.01 3.40
CA ARG A 77 -10.86 -3.42 3.46
C ARG A 77 -10.00 -4.19 2.47
N ILE A 78 -9.38 -5.29 2.91
CA ILE A 78 -8.68 -6.20 1.99
C ILE A 78 -9.72 -6.94 1.16
N LEU A 79 -9.60 -6.84 -0.16
CA LEU A 79 -10.46 -7.52 -1.14
C LEU A 79 -9.88 -8.87 -1.53
N THR A 80 -8.59 -8.92 -1.84
CA THR A 80 -7.90 -10.14 -2.25
C THR A 80 -6.45 -10.13 -1.76
N VAL A 81 -5.91 -11.33 -1.55
CA VAL A 81 -4.48 -11.59 -1.39
C VAL A 81 -4.08 -12.51 -2.54
N THR A 82 -3.10 -12.09 -3.33
CA THR A 82 -2.60 -12.87 -4.48
C THR A 82 -1.12 -13.14 -4.29
N ALA A 83 -0.76 -14.42 -4.12
CA ALA A 83 0.63 -14.86 -4.17
C ALA A 83 1.10 -15.00 -5.63
N ARG A 84 2.24 -14.39 -5.94
CA ARG A 84 3.04 -14.70 -7.13
C ARG A 84 4.30 -15.41 -6.67
N THR A 85 4.32 -16.71 -6.86
CA THR A 85 5.44 -17.56 -6.46
C THR A 85 6.26 -17.94 -7.69
N SER A 86 7.57 -17.77 -7.57
CA SER A 86 8.59 -18.37 -8.43
C SER A 86 9.37 -19.42 -7.64
N GLU A 87 10.23 -20.21 -8.29
CA GLU A 87 10.99 -21.30 -7.63
C GLU A 87 11.79 -20.83 -6.39
N ALA A 88 12.19 -19.55 -6.35
CA ALA A 88 13.00 -18.99 -5.26
C ALA A 88 12.30 -17.87 -4.48
N HIS A 89 11.28 -17.21 -5.05
CA HIS A 89 10.72 -15.98 -4.46
C HIS A 89 9.19 -15.95 -4.45
N SER A 90 8.59 -15.59 -3.31
CA SER A 90 7.16 -15.29 -3.17
C SER A 90 6.92 -13.79 -2.98
N VAL A 91 6.15 -13.20 -3.88
CA VAL A 91 5.68 -11.81 -3.76
C VAL A 91 4.18 -11.84 -3.57
N TYR A 92 3.68 -11.15 -2.55
CA TYR A 92 2.26 -11.03 -2.29
C TYR A 92 1.75 -9.67 -2.76
N GLN A 93 0.58 -9.68 -3.38
CA GLN A 93 -0.15 -8.47 -3.75
C GLN A 93 -1.46 -8.44 -3.00
N LEU A 94 -1.67 -7.37 -2.24
CA LEU A 94 -2.90 -7.13 -1.48
C LEU A 94 -3.74 -6.12 -2.24
N SER A 95 -4.91 -6.54 -2.71
CA SER A 95 -5.89 -5.62 -3.28
C SER A 95 -6.81 -5.11 -2.18
N MET A 96 -7.04 -3.81 -2.13
CA MET A 96 -7.83 -3.18 -1.08
C MET A 96 -8.70 -2.04 -1.62
N SER A 97 -9.83 -1.82 -0.94
CA SER A 97 -10.72 -0.69 -1.20
C SER A 97 -10.79 0.23 0.01
N ALA A 98 -10.77 1.54 -0.23
CA ALA A 98 -11.10 2.53 0.79
C ALA A 98 -12.53 2.32 1.33
N VAL A 99 -12.72 2.55 2.62
CA VAL A 99 -13.99 2.45 3.33
C VAL A 99 -14.30 3.83 3.93
N GLY A 100 -15.24 4.54 3.29
CA GLY A 100 -15.56 5.93 3.64
C GLY A 100 -14.56 6.92 3.06
N ASP A 101 -14.59 8.14 3.59
CA ASP A 101 -13.72 9.24 3.17
C ASP A 101 -12.30 9.07 3.73
N GLU A 102 -11.33 9.74 3.10
CA GLU A 102 -9.97 9.81 3.62
C GLU A 102 -9.92 10.47 5.00
N MET A 103 -9.09 9.93 5.91
CA MET A 103 -8.90 10.52 7.24
C MET A 103 -7.85 11.64 7.18
N VAL A 104 -6.82 11.46 6.36
CA VAL A 104 -5.71 12.41 6.16
C VAL A 104 -5.22 12.30 4.73
N GLY A 105 -4.65 13.39 4.22
CA GLY A 105 -3.82 13.40 3.02
C GLY A 105 -4.46 14.12 1.85
N LYS A 106 -3.63 14.52 0.89
CA LYS A 106 -4.06 15.26 -0.31
C LYS A 106 -4.09 14.38 -1.55
N TYR A 107 -3.56 13.17 -1.44
CA TYR A 107 -3.27 12.35 -2.58
C TYR A 107 -3.59 10.87 -2.32
N PRO A 108 -4.84 10.55 -1.97
CA PRO A 108 -5.24 9.17 -1.77
C PRO A 108 -5.08 8.36 -3.06
N PRO A 109 -4.61 7.09 -2.98
CA PRO A 109 -4.64 6.20 -4.12
C PRO A 109 -6.08 5.96 -4.58
N LYS A 110 -6.29 5.78 -5.88
CA LYS A 110 -7.62 5.48 -6.43
C LYS A 110 -8.08 4.12 -5.93
N SER A 111 -9.28 4.04 -5.35
CA SER A 111 -9.88 2.80 -4.89
C SER A 111 -10.55 2.03 -6.05
N PRO A 112 -10.34 0.71 -6.21
CA PRO A 112 -9.41 -0.12 -5.44
C PRO A 112 -7.97 0.06 -5.89
N PHE A 113 -7.03 -0.16 -4.97
CA PHE A 113 -5.59 -0.13 -5.25
C PHE A 113 -4.89 -1.37 -4.71
N ASN A 114 -3.64 -1.55 -5.11
CA ASN A 114 -2.82 -2.68 -4.72
C ASN A 114 -1.55 -2.21 -4.02
N VAL A 115 -1.12 -2.96 -3.01
CA VAL A 115 0.22 -2.85 -2.43
C VAL A 115 0.96 -4.17 -2.56
N ARG A 116 2.28 -4.11 -2.58
CA ARG A 116 3.16 -5.27 -2.71
C ARG A 116 3.83 -5.55 -1.37
N ILE A 117 3.98 -6.83 -1.06
CA ILE A 117 4.78 -7.33 0.06
C ILE A 117 5.78 -8.31 -0.54
N ASP A 118 7.04 -7.91 -0.53
CA ASP A 118 8.15 -8.76 -0.99
C ASP A 118 8.74 -9.58 0.17
N GLU A 119 9.73 -10.40 -0.14
CA GLU A 119 10.35 -11.30 0.84
C GLU A 119 11.20 -10.61 1.90
N LYS A 120 11.54 -9.34 1.70
CA LYS A 120 12.30 -8.53 2.66
C LYS A 120 11.38 -7.85 3.66
N SER A 121 10.08 -7.76 3.38
CA SER A 121 9.10 -7.22 4.31
C SER A 121 8.97 -8.09 5.56
N VAL A 122 8.88 -7.44 6.72
CA VAL A 122 8.61 -8.09 8.02
C VAL A 122 7.26 -8.83 8.00
N SER A 123 6.32 -8.40 7.14
CA SER A 123 4.98 -8.99 7.02
C SER A 123 4.94 -10.27 6.19
N ILE A 124 6.03 -10.68 5.53
CA ILE A 124 5.99 -11.82 4.60
C ILE A 124 5.47 -13.10 5.28
N GLY A 125 5.93 -13.35 6.51
CA GLY A 125 5.50 -14.51 7.30
C GLY A 125 4.04 -14.41 7.72
N LEU A 126 3.57 -13.21 8.07
CA LEU A 126 2.17 -12.98 8.45
C LEU A 126 1.24 -13.27 7.26
N VAL A 127 1.53 -12.68 6.10
CA VAL A 127 0.70 -12.82 4.91
C VAL A 127 0.68 -14.26 4.43
N LYS A 128 1.85 -14.92 4.39
CA LYS A 128 1.97 -16.32 3.99
C LYS A 128 1.11 -17.27 4.84
N ASN A 129 1.01 -17.01 6.14
CA ASN A 129 0.27 -17.88 7.06
C ASN A 129 -1.22 -17.50 7.19
N LEU A 130 -1.58 -16.26 6.87
CA LEU A 130 -2.92 -15.71 7.12
C LEU A 130 -3.64 -15.24 5.85
N GLU A 131 -3.25 -15.67 4.66
CA GLU A 131 -3.83 -15.21 3.38
C GLU A 131 -5.37 -15.17 3.40
N SER A 132 -6.01 -16.30 3.76
CA SER A 132 -7.48 -16.39 3.83
C SER A 132 -8.08 -15.60 4.98
N GLY A 133 -7.33 -15.43 6.08
CA GLY A 133 -7.74 -14.65 7.24
C GLY A 133 -7.67 -13.14 7.02
N LEU A 134 -6.89 -12.67 6.06
CA LEU A 134 -6.74 -11.25 5.73
C LEU A 134 -7.93 -10.72 4.90
N VAL A 135 -8.47 -11.53 4.00
CA VAL A 135 -9.56 -11.12 3.11
C VAL A 135 -10.79 -10.71 3.91
N GLY A 136 -11.34 -9.54 3.58
CA GLY A 136 -12.51 -8.97 4.23
C GLY A 136 -12.23 -8.21 5.53
N LYS A 137 -11.04 -8.35 6.13
CA LYS A 137 -10.63 -7.56 7.31
C LYS A 137 -10.44 -6.08 6.94
N THR A 138 -10.66 -5.23 7.94
CA THR A 138 -10.45 -3.78 7.83
C THR A 138 -9.23 -3.33 8.62
N PHE A 139 -8.55 -2.32 8.09
CA PHE A 139 -7.33 -1.75 8.64
C PHE A 139 -7.35 -0.23 8.50
N VAL A 140 -6.48 0.44 9.26
CA VAL A 140 -6.04 1.80 8.95
C VAL A 140 -4.72 1.71 8.20
N ILE A 141 -4.70 2.16 6.94
CA ILE A 141 -3.49 2.21 6.12
C ILE A 141 -2.90 3.61 6.14
N PHE A 142 -1.59 3.69 6.38
CA PHE A 142 -0.75 4.83 6.05
C PHE A 142 -0.05 4.50 4.75
N VAL A 143 -0.28 5.28 3.69
CA VAL A 143 0.25 4.95 2.36
C VAL A 143 0.98 6.14 1.75
N LYS A 144 2.07 5.83 1.03
CA LYS A 144 2.83 6.81 0.27
C LYS A 144 3.30 6.21 -1.06
N GLU A 145 3.21 7.01 -2.12
CA GLU A 145 3.70 6.69 -3.45
C GLU A 145 5.15 7.16 -3.60
N PHE A 146 5.99 6.29 -4.14
CA PHE A 146 7.41 6.50 -4.38
C PHE A 146 7.73 6.28 -5.85
N VAL A 147 8.84 6.87 -6.28
CA VAL A 147 9.47 6.53 -7.56
C VAL A 147 10.60 5.52 -7.33
N LEU A 148 10.62 4.47 -8.13
CA LEU A 148 11.64 3.44 -8.18
C LEU A 148 12.82 3.90 -9.05
N ALA A 149 13.93 3.16 -8.97
CA ALA A 149 15.16 3.50 -9.69
C ALA A 149 15.01 3.46 -11.23
N ASP A 150 14.06 2.67 -11.74
CA ASP A 150 13.70 2.55 -13.16
C ASP A 150 12.67 3.61 -13.60
N GLY A 151 12.19 4.46 -12.69
CA GLY A 151 11.17 5.48 -12.95
C GLY A 151 9.74 4.98 -12.79
N ASP A 152 9.53 3.69 -12.52
CA ASP A 152 8.22 3.17 -12.14
C ASP A 152 7.81 3.67 -10.76
N LYS A 153 6.55 3.47 -10.41
CA LYS A 153 6.00 3.92 -9.14
C LYS A 153 5.49 2.77 -8.32
N GLU A 154 5.63 2.93 -7.01
CA GLU A 154 5.19 1.92 -6.06
C GLU A 154 4.59 2.58 -4.82
N LEU A 155 3.56 1.93 -4.27
CA LEU A 155 2.99 2.29 -2.98
C LEU A 155 3.71 1.49 -1.90
N HIS A 156 4.29 2.18 -0.93
CA HIS A 156 4.71 1.58 0.34
C HIS A 156 3.79 2.03 1.45
N PHE A 157 3.67 1.19 2.48
CA PHE A 157 2.60 1.38 3.46
C PHE A 157 2.98 0.89 4.86
N HIS A 158 2.06 1.15 5.79
CA HIS A 158 1.99 0.50 7.09
C HIS A 158 0.50 0.27 7.43
N LEU A 159 0.13 -0.94 7.85
CA LEU A 159 -1.23 -1.29 8.26
C LEU A 159 -1.34 -1.41 9.78
N ALA A 160 -2.09 -0.50 10.38
CA ALA A 160 -2.48 -0.55 11.79
C ALA A 160 -3.88 -1.16 11.96
N PRO A 161 -4.25 -1.63 13.17
CA PRO A 161 -5.60 -2.13 13.42
C PRO A 161 -6.66 -1.05 13.20
N ASP A 162 -7.80 -1.44 12.62
CA ASP A 162 -9.00 -0.59 12.52
C ASP A 162 -9.69 -0.45 13.89
N SER A 163 -9.07 0.35 14.76
CA SER A 163 -9.50 0.56 16.14
C SER A 163 -9.81 2.02 16.43
N LYS A 164 -10.64 2.27 17.44
CA LYS A 164 -10.95 3.63 17.90
C LYS A 164 -9.69 4.40 18.34
N ALA A 165 -8.73 3.71 18.97
CA ALA A 165 -7.48 4.32 19.42
C ALA A 165 -6.65 4.85 18.24
N VAL A 166 -6.50 4.03 17.19
CA VAL A 166 -5.78 4.44 15.96
C VAL A 166 -6.50 5.59 15.28
N ILE A 167 -7.82 5.48 15.07
CA ILE A 167 -8.60 6.54 14.41
C ILE A 167 -8.50 7.86 15.18
N HIS A 168 -8.63 7.83 16.50
CA HIS A 168 -8.51 9.02 17.34
C HIS A 168 -7.10 9.63 17.26
N ALA A 169 -6.05 8.81 17.33
CA ALA A 169 -4.67 9.29 17.26
C ALA A 169 -4.34 9.93 15.89
N VAL A 170 -4.93 9.43 14.80
CA VAL A 170 -4.84 10.07 13.48
C VAL A 170 -5.48 11.46 13.53
N SER A 171 -6.67 11.61 14.11
CA SER A 171 -7.34 12.90 14.27
C SER A 171 -6.55 13.88 15.17
N ASP A 172 -6.00 13.41 16.28
CA ASP A 172 -5.19 14.23 17.20
C ASP A 172 -3.92 14.77 16.52
N SER A 173 -3.31 13.96 15.64
CA SER A 173 -2.12 14.36 14.89
C SER A 173 -2.38 15.56 13.97
N LEU A 174 -3.60 15.67 13.41
CA LEU A 174 -4.02 16.83 12.61
C LEU A 174 -4.21 18.09 13.46
N ALA A 175 -4.92 17.96 14.59
CA ALA A 175 -5.22 19.10 15.46
C ALA A 175 -3.95 19.77 16.01
N LEU A 176 -2.93 18.98 16.35
CA LEU A 176 -1.64 19.50 16.84
C LEU A 176 -0.82 20.24 15.77
N ASP A 177 -1.06 19.96 14.49
CA ASP A 177 -0.39 20.63 13.38
C ASP A 177 -1.08 21.96 13.02
N GLU A 178 -2.37 22.13 13.33
CA GLU A 178 -3.10 23.39 13.16
C GLU A 178 -2.75 24.44 14.23
N VAL A 179 -2.50 24.02 15.48
CA VAL A 179 -2.18 24.91 16.60
C VAL A 179 -0.75 25.49 16.51
N LYS A 180 0.13 24.89 15.70
CA LYS A 180 1.54 25.31 15.55
C LYS A 180 1.80 26.23 14.35
N LYS A 181 0.76 26.60 13.59
CA LYS A 181 0.84 27.59 12.51
C LYS A 181 0.50 28.99 13.02
#